data_AF-A0A8X6ID48-F1
#
_entry.id   AF-A0A8X6ID48-F1
#
_cell.length_a   1.000
_cell.length_b   1.000
_cell.length_c   1.000
_cell.angle_alpha   90.00
_cell.angle_beta   90.00
_cell.angle_gamma   90.00
#
_symmetry.space_group_name_H-M   'P 1'
#
loop_
_entity.id
_entity.type
_entity.pdbx_description
1 polymer ?
#
loop_
_entity_poly.entity_id
_entity_poly.type
_entity_poly.pdbx_seq_one_letter_code
_entity_poly.pdbx_strand_id
1 'polypeptide(L)'
;MAGGEYLGFNNATFLSEREAADRNYAIGFYMKENKCYPEKANLKDIMDFYFQMCSLEVNCETVGVMAATLANGGICPITGQQVIDTHSVRDVLSLMHSCGMYDYSGQFAFKVGLPAKSGVSGTTMIVVPNVMGICLWSPPLDAYGNSVRGVQFCEELVRVFNFHHYDNLRHTTQKRDPRRQKYETKGLKIVGLLFSAASGDVTAMRRHYLSGMDMGQSDYDGRTALHLAAAEGHLECVEFLLKVCGVDHKPQDRWGHTPLDEAHAFGHADVAEFLEKWESMRDEDIHIESGGRHPRKLNPTDKNLFD
;
A
#
# COMPACT_ATOMS: atom_id res chain seq x y z
N MET A 1 -14.95 -21.82 9.24
CA MET A 1 -14.35 -20.52 8.88
C MET A 1 -13.53 -19.95 10.03
N ALA A 2 -14.06 -19.91 11.26
CA ALA A 2 -13.33 -19.40 12.43
C ALA A 2 -12.31 -20.37 13.06
N GLY A 3 -11.96 -21.47 12.38
CA GLY A 3 -10.98 -22.46 12.87
C GLY A 3 -11.20 -23.03 14.27
N GLY A 4 -12.46 -23.17 14.70
CA GLY A 4 -12.81 -23.74 16.01
C GLY A 4 -13.01 -22.71 17.12
N GLU A 5 -12.92 -21.41 16.82
CA GLU A 5 -13.20 -20.34 17.78
C GLU A 5 -14.69 -20.18 18.13
N TYR A 6 -14.96 -19.36 19.14
CA TYR A 6 -16.29 -19.15 19.70
C TYR A 6 -17.30 -18.69 18.65
N LEU A 7 -18.41 -19.40 18.59
CA LEU A 7 -19.63 -19.05 17.86
C LEU A 7 -20.81 -19.28 18.80
N GLY A 8 -21.45 -18.19 19.21
CA GLY A 8 -22.60 -18.20 20.12
C GLY A 8 -23.90 -17.85 19.41
N PHE A 9 -24.98 -17.84 20.19
CA PHE A 9 -26.31 -17.46 19.72
C PHE A 9 -27.04 -16.69 20.82
N ASN A 10 -27.53 -15.50 20.50
CA ASN A 10 -28.28 -14.66 21.43
C ASN A 10 -29.79 -14.81 21.21
N ASN A 11 -30.43 -15.61 22.06
CA ASN A 11 -31.88 -15.79 21.97
C ASN A 11 -32.67 -14.51 22.31
N ALA A 12 -32.13 -13.63 23.17
CA ALA A 12 -32.82 -12.38 23.50
C ALA A 12 -32.85 -11.42 22.31
N THR A 13 -31.72 -11.25 21.62
CA THR A 13 -31.66 -10.48 20.36
C THR A 13 -32.56 -11.09 19.30
N PHE A 14 -32.57 -12.42 19.14
CA PHE A 14 -33.47 -13.10 18.20
C PHE A 14 -34.94 -12.78 18.44
N LEU A 15 -35.40 -12.88 19.70
CA LEU A 15 -36.79 -12.58 20.05
C LEU A 15 -37.11 -11.11 19.82
N SER A 16 -36.21 -10.20 20.22
CA SER A 16 -36.36 -8.76 20.03
C SER A 16 -36.42 -8.37 18.56
N GLU A 17 -35.51 -8.89 17.73
CA GLU A 17 -35.48 -8.64 16.28
C GLU A 17 -36.76 -9.17 15.63
N ARG A 18 -37.19 -10.38 15.99
CA ARG A 18 -38.41 -10.98 15.44
C ARG A 18 -39.67 -10.17 15.77
N GLU A 19 -39.77 -9.61 16.98
CA GLU A 19 -40.90 -8.78 17.40
C GLU A 19 -40.94 -7.43 16.69
N ALA A 20 -39.78 -6.84 16.38
CA ALA A 20 -39.67 -5.51 15.76
C ALA A 20 -39.50 -5.53 14.22
N ALA A 21 -39.60 -6.69 13.57
CA ALA A 21 -39.22 -6.88 12.17
C ALA A 21 -40.29 -6.54 11.11
N ASP A 22 -41.14 -5.54 11.34
CA ASP A 22 -42.23 -5.16 10.42
C ASP A 22 -41.76 -4.94 8.98
N ARG A 23 -40.63 -4.24 8.81
CA ARG A 23 -40.03 -3.98 7.49
C ARG A 23 -39.59 -5.25 6.78
N ASN A 24 -38.98 -6.19 7.51
CA ASN A 24 -38.48 -7.43 6.92
C ASN A 24 -39.64 -8.34 6.50
N TYR A 25 -40.73 -8.39 7.28
CA TYR A 25 -41.94 -9.11 6.88
C TYR A 25 -42.58 -8.49 5.64
N ALA A 26 -42.70 -7.17 5.54
CA ALA A 26 -43.24 -6.51 4.35
C ALA A 26 -42.44 -6.86 3.08
N ILE A 27 -41.11 -6.82 3.16
CA ILE A 27 -40.22 -7.24 2.06
C ILE A 27 -40.44 -8.72 1.73
N GLY A 28 -40.52 -9.58 2.75
CA GLY A 28 -40.72 -11.02 2.57
C GLY A 28 -42.03 -11.35 1.84
N PHE A 29 -43.14 -10.70 2.21
CA PHE A 29 -44.41 -10.87 1.50
C PHE A 29 -44.34 -10.34 0.06
N TYR A 30 -43.68 -9.20 -0.17
CA TYR A 30 -43.50 -8.65 -1.51
C TYR A 30 -42.67 -9.58 -2.41
N MET A 31 -41.56 -10.12 -1.89
CA MET A 31 -40.74 -11.12 -2.60
C MET A 31 -41.51 -12.41 -2.88
N LYS A 32 -42.40 -12.82 -1.97
CA LYS A 32 -43.23 -14.01 -2.14
C LYS A 32 -44.23 -13.86 -3.29
N GLU A 33 -44.91 -12.72 -3.35
CA GLU A 33 -45.85 -12.41 -4.44
C GLU A 33 -45.13 -12.41 -5.80
N ASN A 34 -43.91 -11.87 -5.84
CA ASN A 34 -43.08 -11.81 -7.05
C ASN A 34 -42.31 -13.11 -7.35
N LYS A 35 -42.63 -14.22 -6.68
CA LYS A 35 -42.02 -15.55 -6.90
C LYS A 35 -40.49 -15.56 -6.79
N CYS A 36 -39.93 -14.74 -5.90
CA CYS A 36 -38.48 -14.70 -5.68
C CYS A 36 -37.93 -15.88 -4.86
N TYR A 37 -38.80 -16.74 -4.31
CA TYR A 37 -38.43 -17.91 -3.54
C TYR A 37 -38.62 -19.21 -4.34
N PRO A 38 -37.88 -20.30 -4.01
CA PRO A 38 -38.11 -21.62 -4.60
C PRO A 38 -39.54 -22.15 -4.38
N GLU A 39 -39.99 -23.05 -5.27
CA GLU A 39 -41.41 -23.49 -5.39
C GLU A 39 -42.05 -24.16 -4.16
N LYS A 40 -41.34 -24.32 -3.04
CA LYS A 40 -41.85 -24.91 -1.78
C LYS A 40 -41.40 -24.16 -0.52
N ALA A 41 -40.99 -22.90 -0.67
CA ALA A 41 -40.50 -22.10 0.43
C ALA A 41 -41.62 -21.64 1.37
N ASN A 42 -41.50 -21.96 2.67
CA ASN A 42 -42.33 -21.36 3.71
C ASN A 42 -41.69 -20.05 4.18
N LEU A 43 -42.38 -18.94 3.93
CA LEU A 43 -41.88 -17.61 4.31
C LEU A 43 -41.60 -17.52 5.82
N LYS A 44 -42.47 -18.07 6.68
CA LYS A 44 -42.30 -17.94 8.13
C LYS A 44 -41.01 -18.61 8.61
N ASP A 45 -40.75 -19.82 8.13
CA ASP A 45 -39.56 -20.59 8.50
C ASP A 45 -38.28 -19.91 7.97
N ILE A 46 -38.33 -19.31 6.78
CA ILE A 46 -37.23 -18.53 6.21
C ILE A 46 -36.95 -17.26 7.02
N MET A 47 -38.00 -16.56 7.45
CA MET A 47 -37.86 -15.36 8.28
C MET A 47 -37.28 -15.70 9.65
N ASP A 48 -37.78 -16.76 10.30
CA ASP A 48 -37.23 -17.22 11.58
C ASP A 48 -35.76 -17.62 11.43
N PHE A 49 -35.39 -18.34 10.36
CA PHE A 49 -33.99 -18.66 10.07
C PHE A 49 -33.13 -17.42 9.82
N TYR A 50 -33.64 -16.43 9.09
CA TYR A 50 -32.94 -15.16 8.87
C TYR A 50 -32.64 -14.44 10.20
N PHE A 51 -33.64 -14.32 11.09
CA PHE A 51 -33.42 -13.69 12.40
C PHE A 51 -32.46 -14.48 13.28
N GLN A 52 -32.48 -15.82 13.20
CA GLN A 52 -31.51 -16.66 13.90
C GLN A 52 -30.08 -16.36 13.44
N MET A 53 -29.85 -16.26 12.13
CA MET A 53 -28.55 -15.92 11.56
C MET A 53 -28.07 -14.51 11.95
N CYS A 54 -28.97 -13.53 12.02
CA CYS A 54 -28.66 -12.17 12.47
C CYS A 54 -28.39 -12.07 13.98
N SER A 55 -28.73 -13.10 14.76
CA SER A 55 -28.57 -13.14 16.22
C SER A 55 -27.41 -14.03 16.68
N LEU A 56 -26.54 -14.42 15.75
CA LEU A 56 -25.28 -15.11 16.08
C LEU A 56 -24.34 -14.16 16.81
N GLU A 57 -23.66 -14.69 17.82
CA GLU A 57 -22.67 -13.96 18.61
C GLU A 57 -21.26 -14.42 18.29
N VAL A 58 -20.37 -13.46 18.14
CA VAL A 58 -18.96 -13.67 17.84
C VAL A 58 -18.14 -12.60 18.54
N ASN A 59 -16.88 -12.90 18.84
CA ASN A 59 -15.93 -11.89 19.30
C ASN A 59 -15.11 -11.36 18.10
N CYS A 60 -14.28 -10.34 18.35
CA CYS A 60 -13.46 -9.74 17.28
C CYS A 60 -12.39 -10.72 16.73
N GLU A 61 -11.90 -11.64 17.55
CA GLU A 61 -10.90 -12.64 17.15
C GLU A 61 -11.52 -13.60 16.12
N THR A 62 -12.69 -14.16 16.43
CA THR A 62 -13.47 -15.06 15.57
C THR A 62 -13.71 -14.43 14.20
N VAL A 63 -14.22 -13.19 14.18
CA VAL A 63 -14.50 -12.48 12.92
C VAL A 63 -13.21 -12.13 12.17
N GLY A 64 -12.13 -11.83 12.89
CA GLY A 64 -10.80 -11.65 12.29
C GLY A 64 -10.34 -12.90 11.54
N VAL A 65 -10.48 -14.08 12.13
CA VAL A 65 -10.15 -15.37 11.48
C VAL A 65 -11.09 -15.66 10.31
N MET A 66 -12.39 -15.39 10.45
CA MET A 66 -13.34 -15.53 9.34
C MET A 66 -12.99 -14.61 8.16
N ALA A 67 -12.62 -13.37 8.43
CA ALA A 67 -12.18 -12.42 7.41
C ALA A 67 -10.86 -12.85 6.77
N ALA A 68 -9.93 -13.38 7.56
CA ALA A 68 -8.66 -13.89 7.06
C ALA A 68 -8.86 -15.17 6.21
N THR A 69 -9.88 -15.98 6.51
CA THR A 69 -10.29 -17.11 5.66
C THR A 69 -10.76 -16.65 4.28
N LEU A 70 -11.52 -15.55 4.20
CA LEU A 70 -11.88 -14.93 2.92
C LEU A 70 -10.66 -14.32 2.23
N ALA A 71 -9.76 -13.66 2.98
CA ALA A 71 -8.51 -13.12 2.43
C ALA A 71 -7.63 -14.21 1.80
N ASN A 72 -7.68 -15.43 2.36
CA ASN A 72 -6.89 -16.59 1.96
C ASN A 72 -7.65 -17.54 1.01
N GLY A 73 -8.55 -16.99 0.18
CA GLY A 73 -9.20 -17.75 -0.89
C GLY A 73 -10.13 -18.87 -0.41
N GLY A 74 -10.64 -18.81 0.83
CA GLY A 74 -11.55 -19.81 1.39
C GLY A 74 -10.86 -20.89 2.22
N ILE A 75 -9.53 -20.84 2.33
CA ILE A 75 -8.75 -21.72 3.19
C ILE A 75 -8.57 -21.04 4.56
N CYS A 76 -9.00 -21.71 5.62
CA CYS A 76 -8.88 -21.15 6.97
C CYS A 76 -7.40 -21.06 7.38
N PRO A 77 -6.89 -19.88 7.77
CA PRO A 77 -5.46 -19.65 7.95
C PRO A 77 -4.86 -20.40 9.15
N ILE A 78 -5.68 -20.69 10.17
CA ILE A 78 -5.22 -21.37 11.39
C ILE A 78 -5.38 -22.89 11.34
N THR A 79 -6.22 -23.42 10.44
CA THR A 79 -6.44 -24.87 10.31
C THR A 79 -5.94 -25.46 9.00
N GLY A 80 -5.70 -24.63 7.97
CA GLY A 80 -5.31 -25.08 6.63
C GLY A 80 -6.42 -25.76 5.84
N GLN A 81 -7.65 -25.84 6.37
CA GLN A 81 -8.76 -26.52 5.72
C GLN A 81 -9.46 -25.59 4.71
N GLN A 82 -9.82 -26.12 3.55
CA GLN A 82 -10.69 -25.44 2.60
C GLN A 82 -12.13 -25.46 3.11
N VAL A 83 -12.67 -24.28 3.41
CA VAL A 83 -14.01 -24.12 3.98
C VAL A 83 -15.00 -23.59 2.94
N ILE A 84 -14.53 -22.76 2.01
CA ILE A 84 -15.33 -22.17 0.94
C ILE A 84 -14.59 -22.36 -0.38
N ASP A 85 -15.36 -22.57 -1.45
CA ASP A 85 -14.82 -22.56 -2.81
C ASP A 85 -14.27 -21.17 -3.20
N THR A 86 -13.15 -21.16 -3.91
CA THR A 86 -12.43 -19.93 -4.29
C THR A 86 -13.28 -18.99 -5.15
N HIS A 87 -14.16 -19.53 -6.01
CA HIS A 87 -15.04 -18.70 -6.85
C HIS A 87 -16.08 -17.98 -5.99
N SER A 88 -16.69 -18.68 -5.03
CA SER A 88 -17.63 -18.07 -4.09
C SER A 88 -16.97 -16.97 -3.27
N VAL A 89 -15.72 -17.17 -2.82
CA VAL A 89 -14.98 -16.14 -2.08
C VAL A 89 -14.77 -14.88 -2.91
N ARG A 90 -14.34 -15.02 -4.18
CA ARG A 90 -14.18 -13.87 -5.08
C ARG A 90 -15.48 -13.09 -5.25
N ASP A 91 -16.60 -13.79 -5.46
CA ASP A 91 -17.89 -13.17 -5.69
C ASP A 91 -18.38 -12.43 -4.43
N VAL A 92 -18.21 -13.03 -3.25
CA VAL A 92 -18.48 -12.38 -1.95
C VAL A 92 -17.63 -11.13 -1.76
N LEU A 93 -16.32 -11.19 -2.00
CA LEU A 93 -15.43 -10.02 -1.84
C LEU A 93 -15.77 -8.88 -2.80
N SER A 94 -16.20 -9.22 -4.02
CA SER A 94 -16.66 -8.24 -5.01
C SER A 94 -17.91 -7.52 -4.53
N LEU A 95 -18.89 -8.26 -3.99
CA LEU A 95 -20.11 -7.68 -3.43
C LEU A 95 -19.86 -6.90 -2.13
N MET A 96 -18.93 -7.35 -1.28
CA MET A 96 -18.52 -6.61 -0.09
C MET A 96 -17.88 -5.27 -0.48
N HIS A 97 -17.13 -5.22 -1.58
CA HIS A 97 -16.54 -3.97 -2.05
C HIS A 97 -17.60 -2.97 -2.51
N SER A 98 -18.61 -3.39 -3.28
CA SER A 98 -19.63 -2.47 -3.84
C SER A 98 -20.84 -2.22 -2.95
N CYS A 99 -21.20 -3.15 -2.06
CA CYS A 99 -22.48 -3.18 -1.34
C CYS A 99 -22.32 -3.40 0.18
N GLY A 100 -21.10 -3.35 0.71
CA GLY A 100 -20.79 -3.80 2.06
C GLY A 100 -21.18 -2.87 3.22
N MET A 101 -21.18 -1.56 2.99
CA MET A 101 -21.22 -0.50 4.01
C MET A 101 -22.47 0.38 3.90
N TYR A 102 -23.63 -0.24 3.64
CA TYR A 102 -24.91 0.45 3.42
C TYR A 102 -24.80 1.52 2.31
N ASP A 103 -25.46 2.67 2.47
CA ASP A 103 -25.41 3.76 1.49
C ASP A 103 -24.01 4.39 1.39
N TYR A 104 -23.12 4.14 2.37
CA TYR A 104 -21.72 4.57 2.32
C TYR A 104 -20.83 3.68 1.44
N SER A 105 -21.34 2.55 0.91
CA SER A 105 -20.52 1.57 0.17
C SER A 105 -19.73 2.18 -1.00
N GLY A 106 -20.35 3.05 -1.81
CA GLY A 106 -19.66 3.69 -2.92
C GLY A 106 -18.53 4.63 -2.49
N GLN A 107 -18.75 5.42 -1.42
CA GLN A 107 -17.73 6.30 -0.86
C GLN A 107 -16.61 5.51 -0.18
N PHE A 108 -16.96 4.44 0.52
CA PHE A 108 -16.00 3.55 1.16
C PHE A 108 -15.11 2.85 0.12
N ALA A 109 -15.70 2.34 -0.96
CA ALA A 109 -14.98 1.72 -2.07
C ALA A 109 -14.00 2.71 -2.74
N PHE A 110 -14.38 3.99 -2.83
CA PHE A 110 -13.53 5.03 -3.42
C PHE A 110 -12.42 5.53 -2.49
N LYS A 111 -12.71 5.74 -1.20
CA LYS A 111 -11.74 6.30 -0.23
C LYS A 111 -10.83 5.25 0.38
N VAL A 112 -11.40 4.12 0.77
CA VAL A 112 -10.71 3.02 1.46
C VAL A 112 -10.35 1.93 0.46
N GLY A 113 -11.30 1.55 -0.40
CA GLY A 113 -11.07 0.55 -1.43
C GLY A 113 -10.74 -0.83 -0.89
N LEU A 114 -11.29 -1.22 0.26
CA LEU A 114 -11.19 -2.56 0.82
C LEU A 114 -12.58 -3.21 0.84
N PRO A 115 -12.70 -4.52 0.55
CA PRO A 115 -13.93 -5.26 0.83
C PRO A 115 -14.24 -5.21 2.33
N ALA A 116 -15.43 -4.75 2.69
CA ALA A 116 -15.87 -4.68 4.08
C ALA A 116 -17.35 -5.01 4.23
N LYS A 117 -17.78 -5.34 5.45
CA LYS A 117 -19.19 -5.43 5.81
C LYS A 117 -19.42 -4.82 7.18
N SER A 118 -20.35 -3.87 7.24
CA SER A 118 -20.82 -3.28 8.49
C SER A 118 -22.03 -4.04 9.05
N GLY A 119 -22.16 -4.06 10.37
CA GLY A 119 -23.34 -4.52 11.09
C GLY A 119 -23.79 -3.50 12.14
N VAL A 120 -25.11 -3.43 12.37
CA VAL A 120 -25.75 -2.50 13.32
C VAL A 120 -25.31 -2.72 14.78
N SER A 121 -24.66 -3.85 15.09
CA SER A 121 -24.00 -4.09 16.38
C SER A 121 -22.73 -3.24 16.58
N GLY A 122 -22.33 -2.45 15.59
CA GLY A 122 -21.09 -1.67 15.57
C GLY A 122 -19.88 -2.47 15.10
N THR A 123 -20.09 -3.67 14.55
CA THR A 123 -19.03 -4.51 14.00
C THR A 123 -18.72 -4.10 12.56
N THR A 124 -17.45 -4.06 12.19
CA THR A 124 -16.99 -3.86 10.82
C THR A 124 -15.97 -4.94 10.48
N MET A 125 -16.35 -5.82 9.58
CA MET A 125 -15.49 -6.86 9.02
C MET A 125 -14.75 -6.30 7.81
N ILE A 126 -13.44 -6.44 7.75
CA ILE A 126 -12.58 -5.93 6.67
C ILE A 126 -11.72 -7.07 6.16
N VAL A 127 -11.62 -7.18 4.83
CA VAL A 127 -10.75 -8.16 4.18
C VAL A 127 -9.71 -7.41 3.36
N VAL A 128 -8.44 -7.72 3.58
CA VAL A 128 -7.33 -7.32 2.70
C VAL A 128 -6.91 -8.58 1.94
N PRO A 129 -7.38 -8.77 0.69
CA PRO A 129 -7.16 -10.02 -0.05
C PRO A 129 -5.67 -10.38 -0.14
N ASN A 130 -5.35 -11.65 0.07
CA ASN A 130 -3.99 -12.20 0.10
C ASN A 130 -3.06 -11.62 1.18
N VAL A 131 -3.60 -10.90 2.17
CA VAL A 131 -2.80 -10.30 3.26
C VAL A 131 -3.35 -10.66 4.63
N MET A 132 -4.56 -10.21 4.97
CA MET A 132 -5.13 -10.39 6.30
C MET A 132 -6.63 -10.14 6.34
N GLY A 133 -7.28 -10.58 7.43
CA GLY A 133 -8.63 -10.16 7.81
C GLY A 133 -8.61 -9.39 9.11
N ILE A 134 -9.49 -8.41 9.24
CA ILE A 134 -9.58 -7.53 10.42
C ILE A 134 -11.04 -7.45 10.85
N CYS A 135 -11.27 -7.51 12.15
CA CYS A 135 -12.55 -7.16 12.76
C CYS A 135 -12.39 -5.93 13.64
N LEU A 136 -13.26 -4.95 13.46
CA LEU A 136 -13.39 -3.79 14.33
C LEU A 136 -14.74 -3.85 15.03
N TRP A 137 -14.80 -3.42 16.28
CA TRP A 137 -16.05 -3.30 17.00
C TRP A 137 -16.10 -2.01 17.81
N SER A 138 -17.12 -1.21 17.53
CA SER A 138 -17.45 0.02 18.26
C SER A 138 -18.94 0.30 18.09
N PRO A 139 -19.76 0.08 19.13
CA PRO A 139 -21.23 0.21 19.06
C PRO A 139 -21.79 1.54 18.53
N PRO A 140 -21.20 2.72 18.81
CA PRO A 140 -21.70 3.98 18.25
C PRO A 140 -21.68 3.99 16.72
N LEU A 141 -22.85 4.23 16.13
CA LEU A 141 -23.06 4.28 14.68
C LEU A 141 -23.17 5.72 14.16
N ASP A 142 -22.79 5.90 12.89
CA ASP A 142 -23.02 7.12 12.13
C ASP A 142 -24.46 7.18 11.55
N ALA A 143 -24.74 8.25 10.80
CA ALA A 143 -26.06 8.44 10.16
C ALA A 143 -26.41 7.39 9.10
N TYR A 144 -25.42 6.62 8.62
CA TYR A 144 -25.59 5.58 7.60
C TYR A 144 -25.66 4.17 8.21
N GLY A 145 -25.54 4.04 9.54
CA GLY A 145 -25.56 2.75 10.25
C GLY A 145 -24.20 2.05 10.31
N ASN A 146 -23.10 2.75 10.02
CA ASN A 146 -21.74 2.23 10.13
C ASN A 146 -21.08 2.63 11.46
N SER A 147 -20.15 1.80 11.96
CA SER A 147 -19.41 2.13 13.17
C SER A 147 -18.53 3.38 12.96
N VAL A 148 -18.71 4.41 13.81
CA VAL A 148 -17.97 5.69 13.68
C VAL A 148 -16.46 5.47 13.74
N ARG A 149 -15.99 4.74 14.77
CA ARG A 149 -14.56 4.43 14.93
C ARG A 149 -14.07 3.41 13.91
N GLY A 150 -14.94 2.48 13.49
CA GLY A 150 -14.62 1.49 12.46
C GLY A 150 -14.26 2.15 11.13
N VAL A 151 -15.10 3.07 10.65
CA VAL A 151 -14.86 3.83 9.42
C VAL A 151 -13.62 4.70 9.54
N GLN A 152 -13.46 5.44 10.65
CA GLN A 152 -12.29 6.29 10.86
C GLN A 152 -10.97 5.49 10.84
N PHE A 153 -10.94 4.31 11.47
CA PHE A 153 -9.77 3.44 11.45
C PHE A 153 -9.44 2.98 10.02
N CYS A 154 -10.44 2.59 9.24
CA CYS A 154 -10.25 2.17 7.84
C CYS A 154 -9.61 3.25 6.98
N GLU A 155 -10.06 4.50 7.12
CA GLU A 155 -9.52 5.64 6.37
C GLU A 155 -8.06 5.91 6.75
N GLU A 156 -7.72 5.89 8.04
CA GLU A 156 -6.34 6.06 8.50
C GLU A 156 -5.44 4.87 8.14
N LEU A 157 -5.98 3.65 8.10
CA LEU A 157 -5.24 2.45 7.69
C LEU A 157 -4.69 2.60 6.27
N VAL A 158 -5.53 2.98 5.30
CA VAL A 158 -5.10 3.13 3.90
C VAL A 158 -4.33 4.42 3.63
N ARG A 159 -4.40 5.38 4.55
CA ARG A 159 -3.56 6.58 4.53
C ARG A 159 -2.11 6.23 4.88
N VAL A 160 -1.91 5.35 5.86
CA VAL A 160 -0.58 4.91 6.31
C VAL A 160 -0.01 3.79 5.44
N PHE A 161 -0.83 2.84 5.01
CA PHE A 161 -0.41 1.63 4.31
C PHE A 161 -0.95 1.56 2.88
N ASN A 162 -0.20 0.91 1.97
CA ASN A 162 -0.59 0.72 0.57
C ASN A 162 -1.56 -0.45 0.36
N PHE A 163 -2.64 -0.47 1.15
CA PHE A 163 -3.65 -1.54 1.12
C PHE A 163 -4.87 -1.23 0.27
N HIS A 164 -5.04 0.01 -0.21
CA HIS A 164 -6.15 0.30 -1.12
C HIS A 164 -6.07 -0.61 -2.35
N HIS A 165 -7.19 -1.18 -2.80
CA HIS A 165 -7.20 -2.13 -3.91
C HIS A 165 -6.51 -1.63 -5.19
N TYR A 166 -6.52 -0.31 -5.43
CA TYR A 166 -5.94 0.34 -6.60
C TYR A 166 -4.62 1.09 -6.29
N ASP A 167 -4.04 0.90 -5.10
CA ASP A 167 -2.71 1.45 -4.78
C ASP A 167 -1.60 0.71 -5.55
N ASN A 168 -0.55 1.45 -5.90
CA ASN A 168 0.61 0.89 -6.61
C ASN A 168 1.58 0.17 -5.65
N LEU A 169 1.96 -1.08 -5.96
CA LEU A 169 2.91 -1.85 -5.15
C LEU A 169 4.37 -1.45 -5.38
N ARG A 170 4.71 -0.84 -6.51
CA ARG A 170 6.09 -0.48 -6.90
C ARG A 170 6.44 0.97 -6.59
N HIS A 171 5.58 1.90 -6.96
CA HIS A 171 5.81 3.35 -6.97
C HIS A 171 4.93 4.08 -5.95
N THR A 172 5.06 3.74 -4.67
CA THR A 172 4.39 4.46 -3.57
C THR A 172 5.36 5.46 -2.95
N THR A 173 4.97 6.74 -2.93
CA THR A 173 5.87 7.83 -2.53
C THR A 173 6.02 7.94 -1.01
N GLN A 174 4.97 7.66 -0.23
CA GLN A 174 5.01 7.82 1.25
C GLN A 174 4.30 6.74 2.08
N LYS A 175 3.58 5.81 1.45
CA LYS A 175 2.87 4.73 2.18
C LYS A 175 3.81 3.59 2.55
N ARG A 176 3.50 2.91 3.66
CA ARG A 176 4.25 1.74 4.14
C ARG A 176 3.69 0.46 3.53
N ASP A 177 4.57 -0.45 3.12
CA ASP A 177 4.20 -1.80 2.69
C ASP A 177 4.77 -2.85 3.65
N PRO A 178 3.95 -3.44 4.54
CA PRO A 178 4.41 -4.46 5.48
C PRO A 178 4.83 -5.77 4.83
N ARG A 179 4.47 -6.01 3.56
CA ARG A 179 4.85 -7.24 2.83
C ARG A 179 6.32 -7.24 2.45
N ARG A 180 6.98 -6.07 2.44
CA ARG A 180 8.39 -5.93 2.07
C ARG A 180 9.26 -5.95 3.31
N GLN A 181 10.25 -6.83 3.34
CA GLN A 181 11.30 -6.77 4.35
C GLN A 181 12.15 -5.52 4.14
N LYS A 182 12.29 -4.68 5.18
CA LYS A 182 12.92 -3.35 5.11
C LYS A 182 14.36 -3.39 4.57
N TYR A 183 15.12 -4.42 4.92
CA TYR A 183 16.54 -4.55 4.55
C TYR A 183 16.72 -5.03 3.12
N GLU A 184 15.90 -5.97 2.69
CA GLU A 184 15.97 -6.57 1.35
C GLU A 184 15.62 -5.53 0.26
N THR A 185 14.62 -4.67 0.49
CA THR A 185 14.19 -3.71 -0.54
C THR A 185 15.13 -2.52 -0.71
N LYS A 186 15.78 -2.03 0.35
CA LYS A 186 16.74 -0.92 0.21
C LYS A 186 18.01 -1.42 -0.47
N GLY A 187 18.52 -2.58 -0.05
CA GLY A 187 19.68 -3.22 -0.69
C GLY A 187 19.45 -3.49 -2.16
N LEU A 188 18.34 -4.14 -2.53
CA LEU A 188 18.04 -4.44 -3.94
C LEU A 188 17.91 -3.20 -4.82
N LYS A 189 17.34 -2.10 -4.28
CA LYS A 189 17.24 -0.84 -5.02
C LYS A 189 18.61 -0.19 -5.25
N ILE A 190 19.47 -0.19 -4.22
CA ILE A 190 20.84 0.31 -4.32
C ILE A 190 21.63 -0.54 -5.31
N VAL A 191 21.60 -1.86 -5.17
CA VAL A 191 22.28 -2.78 -6.09
C VAL A 191 21.81 -2.59 -7.52
N GLY A 192 20.50 -2.40 -7.75
CA GLY A 192 19.96 -2.12 -9.09
C GLY A 192 20.50 -0.82 -9.69
N LEU A 193 20.55 0.26 -8.91
CA LEU A 193 21.15 1.53 -9.33
C LEU A 193 22.64 1.37 -9.65
N LEU A 194 23.40 0.76 -8.74
CA LEU A 194 24.83 0.56 -8.88
C LEU A 194 25.18 -0.32 -10.09
N PHE A 195 24.43 -1.39 -10.32
CA PHE A 195 24.58 -2.23 -11.50
C PHE A 195 24.29 -1.47 -12.79
N SER A 196 23.27 -0.61 -12.81
CA SER A 196 22.98 0.24 -13.98
C SER A 196 24.09 1.24 -14.29
N ALA A 197 24.76 1.75 -13.26
CA ALA A 197 25.91 2.65 -13.40
C ALA A 197 27.15 1.89 -13.91
N ALA A 198 27.42 0.69 -13.38
CA ALA A 198 28.53 -0.15 -13.84
C ALA A 198 28.35 -0.65 -15.28
N SER A 199 27.11 -0.94 -15.70
CA SER A 199 26.82 -1.40 -17.07
C SER A 199 26.68 -0.27 -18.10
N GLY A 200 26.73 1.00 -17.69
CA GLY A 200 26.49 2.15 -18.56
C GLY A 200 25.04 2.34 -19.01
N ASP A 201 24.05 1.76 -18.32
CA ASP A 201 22.64 1.90 -18.70
C ASP A 201 22.03 3.21 -18.15
N VAL A 202 22.28 4.29 -18.88
CA VAL A 202 21.71 5.62 -18.59
C VAL A 202 20.18 5.60 -18.58
N THR A 203 19.55 4.70 -19.36
CA THR A 203 18.08 4.60 -19.43
C THR A 203 17.52 4.00 -18.14
N ALA A 204 18.17 3.00 -17.55
CA ALA A 204 17.84 2.51 -16.22
C ALA A 204 18.07 3.59 -15.15
N MET A 205 19.18 4.32 -15.21
CA MET A 205 19.45 5.40 -14.26
C MET A 205 18.40 6.52 -14.32
N ARG A 206 17.97 6.92 -15.53
CA ARG A 206 16.86 7.87 -15.72
C ARG A 206 15.57 7.36 -15.11
N ARG A 207 15.25 6.06 -15.27
CA ARG A 207 14.07 5.43 -14.63
C ARG A 207 14.17 5.46 -13.10
N HIS A 208 15.35 5.20 -12.54
CA HIS A 208 15.58 5.27 -11.09
C HIS A 208 15.40 6.70 -10.57
N TYR A 209 15.99 7.69 -11.25
CA TYR A 209 15.83 9.11 -10.91
C TYR A 209 14.36 9.57 -10.96
N LEU A 210 13.64 9.26 -12.05
CA LEU A 210 12.22 9.59 -12.20
C LEU A 210 11.32 8.90 -11.16
N SER A 211 11.76 7.76 -10.61
CA SER A 211 11.04 7.07 -9.53
C SER A 211 11.19 7.72 -8.15
N GLY A 212 11.95 8.83 -8.04
CA GLY A 212 12.23 9.51 -6.78
C GLY A 212 13.27 8.79 -5.92
N MET A 213 14.12 7.95 -6.52
CA MET A 213 15.22 7.30 -5.82
C MET A 213 16.31 8.32 -5.52
N ASP A 214 16.83 8.27 -4.30
CA ASP A 214 18.03 9.01 -3.92
C ASP A 214 19.26 8.39 -4.60
N MET A 215 19.85 9.12 -5.53
CA MET A 215 20.96 8.66 -6.38
C MET A 215 22.33 8.73 -5.66
N GLY A 216 22.38 9.31 -4.46
CA GLY A 216 23.59 9.39 -3.63
C GLY A 216 23.80 8.19 -2.71
N GLN A 217 22.95 7.16 -2.79
CA GLN A 217 23.08 5.98 -1.93
C GLN A 217 24.28 5.12 -2.30
N SER A 218 24.91 4.52 -1.29
CA SER A 218 26.10 3.67 -1.42
C SER A 218 25.85 2.22 -1.01
N ASP A 219 26.70 1.32 -1.52
CA ASP A 219 26.76 -0.08 -1.09
C ASP A 219 27.42 -0.26 0.29
N TYR A 220 27.61 -1.52 0.68
CA TYR A 220 28.31 -1.89 1.91
C TYR A 220 29.74 -1.32 1.98
N ASP A 221 30.40 -1.16 0.83
CA ASP A 221 31.77 -0.66 0.71
C ASP A 221 31.83 0.88 0.61
N GLY A 222 30.70 1.57 0.72
CA GLY A 222 30.63 3.02 0.64
C GLY A 222 30.66 3.57 -0.79
N ARG A 223 30.67 2.69 -1.81
CA ARG A 223 30.71 3.11 -3.22
C ARG A 223 29.33 3.52 -3.70
N THR A 224 29.28 4.70 -4.30
CA THR A 224 28.07 5.27 -4.93
C THR A 224 28.02 4.92 -6.41
N ALA A 225 26.91 5.26 -7.08
CA ALA A 225 26.79 5.10 -8.53
C ALA A 225 27.88 5.88 -9.30
N LEU A 226 28.40 6.97 -8.72
CA LEU A 226 29.45 7.79 -9.33
C LEU A 226 30.81 7.08 -9.32
N HIS A 227 31.14 6.36 -8.25
CA HIS A 227 32.34 5.53 -8.18
C HIS A 227 32.35 4.49 -9.31
N LEU A 228 31.29 3.68 -9.39
CA LEU A 228 31.20 2.61 -10.39
C LEU A 228 31.15 3.14 -11.83
N ALA A 229 30.47 4.25 -12.09
CA ALA A 229 30.47 4.87 -13.41
C ALA A 229 31.86 5.41 -13.79
N ALA A 230 32.62 5.91 -12.82
CA ALA A 230 33.98 6.43 -13.04
C ALA A 230 35.01 5.31 -13.21
N ALA A 231 34.90 4.23 -12.44
CA ALA A 231 35.75 3.04 -12.56
C ALA A 231 35.60 2.32 -13.89
N GLU A 232 34.39 2.30 -14.47
CA GLU A 232 34.10 1.63 -15.75
C GLU A 232 34.21 2.56 -16.97
N GLY A 233 34.42 3.88 -16.74
CA GLY A 233 34.62 4.86 -17.82
C GLY A 233 33.35 5.34 -18.52
N HIS A 234 32.17 5.25 -17.89
CA HIS A 234 30.90 5.63 -18.52
C HIS A 234 30.62 7.14 -18.38
N LEU A 235 31.20 7.96 -19.26
CA LEU A 235 31.06 9.43 -19.23
C LEU A 235 29.59 9.89 -19.19
N GLU A 236 28.71 9.29 -19.99
CA GLU A 236 27.28 9.67 -20.03
C GLU A 236 26.57 9.45 -18.68
N CYS A 237 26.94 8.40 -17.95
CA CYS A 237 26.42 8.13 -16.61
C CYS A 237 26.92 9.18 -15.60
N VAL A 238 28.19 9.55 -15.69
CA VAL A 238 28.82 10.57 -14.83
C VAL A 238 28.19 11.94 -15.07
N GLU A 239 28.00 12.34 -16.33
CA GLU A 239 27.31 13.58 -16.67
C GLU A 239 25.88 13.60 -16.12
N PHE A 240 25.15 12.50 -16.27
CA PHE A 240 23.77 12.40 -15.77
C PHE A 240 23.71 12.51 -14.24
N LEU A 241 24.60 11.85 -13.51
CA LEU A 241 24.65 11.91 -12.04
C LEU A 241 24.98 13.31 -11.52
N LEU A 242 25.93 14.00 -12.14
CA LEU A 242 26.39 15.32 -11.67
C LEU A 242 25.51 16.47 -12.15
N LYS A 243 25.18 16.53 -13.45
CA LYS A 243 24.39 17.63 -14.03
C LYS A 243 22.90 17.54 -13.68
N VAL A 244 22.32 16.33 -13.75
CA VAL A 244 20.86 16.15 -13.62
C VAL A 244 20.47 15.75 -12.20
N CYS A 245 21.16 14.78 -11.61
CA CYS A 245 20.80 14.28 -10.28
C CYS A 245 21.37 15.12 -9.14
N GLY A 246 22.40 15.94 -9.38
CA GLY A 246 23.01 16.82 -8.38
C GLY A 246 23.71 16.06 -7.26
N VAL A 247 24.26 14.87 -7.55
CA VAL A 247 24.98 14.05 -6.56
C VAL A 247 26.29 14.74 -6.17
N ASP A 248 26.75 14.51 -4.93
CA ASP A 248 28.07 14.98 -4.53
C ASP A 248 29.16 14.35 -5.40
N HIS A 249 30.11 15.18 -5.81
CA HIS A 249 31.25 14.83 -6.65
C HIS A 249 32.44 14.25 -5.86
N LYS A 250 32.49 14.44 -4.53
CA LYS A 250 33.57 13.94 -3.64
C LYS A 250 33.11 12.93 -2.58
N PRO A 251 32.25 11.94 -2.89
CA PRO A 251 31.99 10.86 -1.94
C PRO A 251 33.26 10.03 -1.74
N GLN A 252 33.50 9.55 -0.53
CA GLN A 252 34.61 8.65 -0.22
C GLN A 252 34.09 7.25 0.03
N ASP A 253 34.74 6.26 -0.59
CA ASP A 253 34.50 4.85 -0.29
C ASP A 253 35.14 4.42 1.04
N ARG A 254 35.05 3.12 1.36
CA ARG A 254 35.68 2.52 2.56
C ARG A 254 37.20 2.68 2.59
N TRP A 255 37.85 2.76 1.43
CA TRP A 255 39.29 2.87 1.29
C TRP A 255 39.77 4.33 1.22
N GLY A 256 38.84 5.29 1.25
CA GLY A 256 39.12 6.72 1.15
C GLY A 256 39.34 7.21 -0.29
N HIS A 257 39.04 6.38 -1.29
CA HIS A 257 39.11 6.75 -2.69
C HIS A 257 37.87 7.55 -3.09
N THR A 258 38.11 8.56 -3.92
CA THR A 258 37.07 9.34 -4.58
C THR A 258 36.79 8.79 -5.98
N PRO A 259 35.66 9.16 -6.62
CA PRO A 259 35.40 8.77 -8.00
C PRO A 259 36.50 9.21 -8.99
N LEU A 260 37.18 10.33 -8.69
CA LEU A 260 38.33 10.80 -9.48
C LEU A 260 39.52 9.84 -9.33
N ASP A 261 39.81 9.39 -8.10
CA ASP A 261 40.87 8.41 -7.85
C ASP A 261 40.57 7.08 -8.55
N GLU A 262 39.32 6.63 -8.56
CA GLU A 262 38.91 5.43 -9.30
C GLU A 262 39.10 5.62 -10.83
N ALA A 263 38.69 6.76 -11.40
CA ALA A 263 38.91 7.05 -12.82
C ALA A 263 40.41 7.01 -13.19
N HIS A 264 41.29 7.55 -12.34
CA HIS A 264 42.74 7.48 -12.56
C HIS A 264 43.30 6.06 -12.39
N ALA A 265 42.82 5.31 -11.40
CA ALA A 265 43.29 3.95 -11.13
C ALA A 265 42.98 2.98 -12.28
N PHE A 266 41.82 3.13 -12.91
CA PHE A 266 41.40 2.32 -14.06
C PHE A 266 41.81 2.90 -15.43
N GLY A 267 42.32 4.15 -15.47
CA GLY A 267 42.89 4.76 -16.66
C GLY A 267 41.88 5.45 -17.60
N HIS A 268 40.74 5.89 -17.07
CA HIS A 268 39.68 6.58 -17.82
C HIS A 268 39.90 8.09 -17.82
N ALA A 269 40.80 8.55 -18.70
CA ALA A 269 41.23 9.96 -18.78
C ALA A 269 40.11 10.94 -19.16
N ASP A 270 39.14 10.51 -19.96
CA ASP A 270 37.97 11.28 -20.37
C ASP A 270 37.03 11.59 -19.19
N VAL A 271 36.79 10.60 -18.33
CA VAL A 271 36.01 10.80 -17.11
C VAL A 271 36.77 11.62 -16.08
N ALA A 272 38.07 11.37 -15.92
CA ALA A 272 38.92 12.13 -14.99
C ALA A 272 38.97 13.63 -15.37
N GLU A 273 39.20 13.95 -16.64
CA GLU A 273 39.21 15.33 -17.14
C GLU A 273 37.86 16.02 -16.91
N PHE A 274 36.74 15.29 -17.10
CA PHE A 274 35.41 15.82 -16.82
C PHE A 274 35.21 16.12 -15.33
N LEU A 275 35.63 15.23 -14.44
CA LEU A 275 35.52 15.40 -12.99
C LEU A 275 36.41 16.55 -12.48
N GLU A 276 37.66 16.68 -12.95
CA GLU A 276 38.56 17.80 -12.63
C GLU A 276 38.00 19.15 -13.09
N LYS A 277 37.41 19.19 -14.30
CA LYS A 277 36.72 20.37 -14.80
C LYS A 277 35.53 20.74 -13.92
N TRP A 278 34.76 19.74 -13.48
CA TRP A 278 33.61 19.96 -12.61
C TRP A 278 34.02 20.47 -11.22
N GLU A 279 35.15 19.99 -10.69
CA GLU A 279 35.76 20.48 -9.46
C GLU A 279 36.20 21.94 -9.60
N SER A 280 36.93 22.28 -10.66
CA SER A 280 37.40 23.64 -10.92
C SER A 280 36.25 24.63 -11.07
N MET A 281 35.16 24.24 -11.74
CA MET A 281 33.96 25.08 -11.89
C MET A 281 33.27 25.37 -10.55
N ARG A 282 33.24 24.42 -9.62
CA ARG A 282 32.59 24.61 -8.31
C ARG A 282 33.45 25.35 -7.30
N ASP A 283 34.77 25.21 -7.35
CA ASP A 283 35.66 26.00 -6.50
C ASP A 283 35.61 27.50 -6.86
N GLU A 284 35.35 27.84 -8.14
CA GLU A 284 35.06 29.22 -8.56
C GLU A 284 33.73 29.75 -7.98
N ASP A 285 32.66 28.94 -7.95
CA ASP A 285 31.38 29.32 -7.34
C ASP A 285 31.48 29.51 -5.81
N ILE A 286 32.26 28.66 -5.12
CA ILE A 286 32.49 28.76 -3.66
C ILE A 286 33.36 29.99 -3.31
N HIS A 287 34.31 30.37 -4.17
CA HIS A 287 35.08 31.60 -3.99
C HIS A 287 34.25 32.88 -4.23
N ILE A 288 33.20 32.82 -5.06
CA ILE A 288 32.26 33.93 -5.24
C ILE A 288 31.32 34.05 -4.03
N GLU A 289 30.85 32.94 -3.45
CA GLU A 289 29.96 32.97 -2.27
C GLU A 289 30.66 33.38 -0.96
N SER A 290 31.94 33.06 -0.79
CA SER A 290 32.76 33.52 0.35
C SER A 290 33.19 35.00 0.24
N GLY A 291 32.99 35.61 -0.94
CA GLY A 291 33.15 37.04 -1.23
C GLY A 291 31.85 37.84 -1.14
N GLY A 292 31.09 37.71 -0.04
CA GLY A 292 30.11 38.70 0.39
C GLY A 292 28.91 38.99 -0.54
N ARG A 293 27.82 38.23 -0.37
CA ARG A 293 26.46 38.76 -0.21
C ARG A 293 25.51 37.65 0.24
N HIS A 294 24.72 37.97 1.26
CA HIS A 294 23.66 37.14 1.85
C HIS A 294 22.82 36.42 0.76
N PRO A 295 22.57 35.09 0.86
CA PRO A 295 21.79 34.39 -0.15
C PRO A 295 20.34 34.87 -0.17
N ARG A 296 19.88 35.36 -1.32
CA ARG A 296 18.44 35.49 -1.61
C ARG A 296 17.89 34.09 -1.78
N LYS A 297 16.91 33.72 -0.96
CA LYS A 297 16.08 32.52 -1.14
C LYS A 297 15.51 32.52 -2.56
N LEU A 298 15.85 31.52 -3.37
CA LEU A 298 15.15 31.24 -4.63
C LEU A 298 13.73 30.77 -4.31
N ASN A 299 12.74 31.49 -4.85
CA ASN A 299 11.33 31.12 -4.75
C ASN A 299 10.98 30.04 -5.79
N PRO A 300 9.95 29.21 -5.54
CA PRO A 300 9.64 28.02 -6.36
C PRO A 300 8.99 28.30 -7.72
N THR A 301 9.10 29.50 -8.28
CA THR A 301 8.31 29.92 -9.46
C THR A 301 9.05 29.90 -10.80
N ASP A 302 10.34 29.58 -10.85
CA ASP A 302 11.09 29.50 -12.12
C ASP A 302 11.09 28.09 -12.73
N LYS A 303 9.98 27.37 -12.60
CA LYS A 303 9.66 26.19 -13.41
C LYS A 303 8.69 26.60 -14.51
N ASN A 304 9.19 27.19 -15.58
CA ASN A 304 8.53 27.24 -16.88
C ASN A 304 9.55 27.68 -17.92
N LEU A 305 10.17 26.71 -18.60
CA LEU A 305 10.83 26.90 -19.91
C LEU A 305 11.22 25.53 -20.46
N PHE A 306 10.22 24.84 -21.01
CA PHE A 306 10.37 23.88 -22.10
C PHE A 306 9.07 23.96 -22.91
N ASP A 307 9.12 24.72 -24.00
CA ASP A 307 8.35 24.41 -25.21
C ASP A 307 8.97 23.18 -25.90
#